data_AF-M0C4D7-F1
#
_entry.id   AF-M0C4D7-F1
#
_cell.length_a   1.000
_cell.length_b   1.000
_cell.length_c   1.000
_cell.angle_alpha   90.00
_cell.angle_beta   90.00
_cell.angle_gamma   90.00
#
_symmetry.space_group_name_H-M   'P 1'
#
loop_
_entity.id
_entity.type
_entity.pdbx_description
1 polymer ?
#
loop_
_entity_poly.entity_id
_entity_poly.type
_entity_poly.pdbx_seq_one_letter_code
_entity_poly.pdbx_strand_id
1 'polypeptide(L)'
;MTKTDVVTSVVKAVAAQDGVEPAELDLLYEYIDPEILENLCDQEKGDWNFTFQYSDHQVTLTHEGQIFVDGVLHTTSVSTTGE
;
A
#
# COMPACT_ATOMS: atom_id res chain seq x y z
N MET A 1 -4.39 9.01 7.40
CA MET A 1 -3.32 7.99 7.36
C MET A 1 -2.00 8.70 7.55
N THR A 2 -1.14 8.26 8.47
CA THR A 2 0.22 8.81 8.63
C THR A 2 1.19 8.08 7.70
N LYS A 3 2.29 8.77 7.36
CA LYS A 3 3.42 8.31 6.52
C LYS A 3 3.71 6.79 6.58
N THR A 4 3.89 6.25 7.77
CA THR A 4 4.29 4.86 8.00
C THR A 4 3.17 3.82 7.78
N ASP A 5 1.92 4.25 7.76
CA ASP A 5 0.75 3.37 7.71
C ASP A 5 0.49 2.83 6.29
N VAL A 6 0.80 3.61 5.25
CA VAL A 6 0.64 3.18 3.85
C VAL A 6 1.60 2.05 3.48
N VAL A 7 2.86 2.17 3.90
CA VAL A 7 3.90 1.16 3.67
C VAL A 7 3.49 -0.16 4.31
N THR A 8 3.08 -0.10 5.58
CA THR A 8 2.62 -1.28 6.33
C THR A 8 1.36 -1.89 5.69
N SER A 9 0.44 -1.05 5.20
CA SER A 9 -0.78 -1.49 4.54
C SER A 9 -0.52 -2.22 3.23
N VAL A 10 0.41 -1.73 2.40
CA VAL A 10 0.82 -2.40 1.16
C VAL A 10 1.40 -3.78 1.46
N VAL A 11 2.38 -3.85 2.37
CA VAL A 11 3.03 -5.12 2.71
C VAL A 11 2.00 -6.12 3.24
N LYS A 12 1.07 -5.68 4.09
CA LYS A 12 -0.03 -6.51 4.59
C LYS A 12 -0.98 -6.98 3.48
N ALA A 13 -1.32 -6.12 2.53
CA ALA A 13 -2.22 -6.47 1.43
C ALA A 13 -1.59 -7.55 0.53
N VAL A 14 -0.30 -7.41 0.22
CA VAL A 14 0.43 -8.41 -0.57
C VAL A 14 0.61 -9.70 0.21
N ALA A 15 0.92 -9.61 1.50
CA ALA A 15 1.06 -10.78 2.37
C ALA A 15 -0.25 -11.55 2.47
N ALA A 16 -1.38 -10.84 2.61
CA ALA A 16 -2.71 -11.43 2.62
C ALA A 16 -3.08 -12.08 1.28
N GLN A 17 -2.59 -11.53 0.15
CA GLN A 17 -2.79 -12.11 -1.18
C GLN A 17 -2.04 -13.43 -1.35
N ASP A 18 -0.79 -13.48 -0.88
CA ASP A 18 0.06 -14.68 -0.97
C ASP A 18 -0.26 -15.71 0.13
N GLY A 19 -0.91 -15.27 1.22
CA GLY A 19 -1.22 -16.09 2.39
C GLY A 19 -0.02 -16.30 3.31
N VAL A 20 0.97 -15.41 3.24
CA VAL A 20 2.22 -15.46 4.01
C VAL A 20 2.26 -14.35 5.06
N GLU A 21 3.23 -14.40 5.97
CA GLU A 21 3.44 -13.28 6.87
C GLU A 21 4.16 -12.10 6.17
N PRO A 22 3.85 -10.84 6.53
CA PRO A 22 4.54 -9.68 5.96
C PRO A 22 6.04 -9.65 6.23
N ALA A 23 6.52 -10.42 7.22
CA ALA A 23 7.94 -10.60 7.51
C ALA A 23 8.62 -11.66 6.62
N GLU A 24 7.84 -12.50 5.92
CA GLU A 24 8.34 -13.47 4.93
C GLU A 24 8.45 -12.86 3.52
N LEU A 25 7.76 -11.74 3.29
CA LEU A 25 7.93 -10.96 2.08
C LEU A 25 9.28 -10.23 2.06
N ASP A 26 9.83 -10.07 0.87
CA ASP A 26 10.99 -9.20 0.67
C ASP A 26 10.70 -7.77 1.11
N LEU A 27 11.76 -7.04 1.45
CA LEU A 27 11.59 -5.72 2.01
C LEU A 27 11.13 -4.76 0.92
N LEU A 28 10.06 -4.00 1.22
CA LEU A 28 9.43 -3.12 0.22
C LEU A 28 10.42 -2.14 -0.41
N TYR A 29 11.40 -1.66 0.38
CA TYR A 29 12.47 -0.78 -0.08
C TYR A 29 13.39 -1.39 -1.16
N GLU A 30 13.39 -2.72 -1.35
CA GLU A 30 14.16 -3.38 -2.40
C GLU A 30 13.49 -3.23 -3.78
N TYR A 31 12.19 -2.99 -3.81
CA TYR A 31 11.41 -2.81 -5.03
C TYR A 31 11.04 -1.35 -5.27
N ILE A 32 10.71 -0.63 -4.19
CA ILE A 32 10.29 0.76 -4.24
C ILE A 32 10.64 1.51 -2.96
N ASP A 33 11.12 2.74 -3.09
CA ASP A 33 11.31 3.63 -1.95
C ASP A 33 9.99 3.89 -1.23
N PRO A 34 9.85 3.50 0.05
CA PRO A 34 8.64 3.76 0.82
C PRO A 34 8.35 5.26 0.92
N GLU A 35 9.39 6.11 0.84
CA GLU A 35 9.23 7.56 0.82
C GLU A 35 8.43 8.08 -0.38
N ILE A 36 8.39 7.35 -1.50
CA ILE A 36 7.57 7.70 -2.67
C ILE A 36 6.08 7.53 -2.34
N LEU A 37 5.72 6.39 -1.73
CA LEU A 37 4.34 6.12 -1.32
C LEU A 37 3.85 7.14 -0.28
N GLU A 38 4.75 7.49 0.62
CA GLU A 38 4.57 8.52 1.63
C GLU A 38 4.33 9.91 1.02
N ASN A 39 5.15 10.32 0.06
CA ASN A 39 4.98 11.59 -0.64
C ASN A 39 3.68 11.63 -1.46
N LEU A 40 3.31 10.51 -2.09
CA LEU A 40 2.06 10.41 -2.84
C LEU A 40 0.84 10.58 -1.92
N CYS A 41 0.87 9.98 -0.74
CA CYS A 41 -0.19 10.13 0.26
C CYS A 41 -0.27 11.57 0.81
N ASP A 42 0.85 12.29 0.89
CA ASP A 42 0.90 13.72 1.23
C ASP A 42 0.30 14.61 0.12
N GLN A 43 0.33 14.14 -1.13
CA GLN A 43 -0.36 14.79 -2.24
C GLN A 43 -1.86 14.51 -2.22
N GLU A 44 -2.56 15.17 -1.30
CA GLU A 44 -4.03 15.13 -1.19
C GLU A 44 -4.75 15.79 -2.38
N LYS A 45 -4.03 16.58 -3.20
CA LYS A 45 -4.61 17.30 -4.34
C LYS A 45 -4.27 16.66 -5.68
N GLY A 46 -5.08 15.69 -6.08
CA GLY A 46 -5.14 15.19 -7.44
C GLY A 46 -5.68 13.76 -7.55
N ASP A 47 -6.35 13.46 -8.65
CA ASP A 47 -6.68 12.09 -9.05
C ASP A 47 -5.41 11.40 -9.55
N TRP A 48 -4.67 10.78 -8.64
CA TRP A 48 -3.52 9.95 -8.98
C TRP A 48 -3.79 8.48 -8.67
N ASN A 49 -3.22 7.62 -9.50
CA ASN A 49 -3.08 6.20 -9.25
C ASN A 49 -1.62 5.86 -9.50
N PHE A 50 -1.04 5.09 -8.58
CA PHE A 50 0.36 4.70 -8.62
C PHE A 50 0.43 3.18 -8.64
N THR A 51 0.91 2.64 -9.76
CA THR A 51 1.05 1.20 -9.95
C THR A 51 2.51 0.83 -9.97
N PHE A 52 2.89 -0.16 -9.17
CA PHE A 52 4.24 -0.71 -9.12
C PHE A 52 4.20 -2.22 -8.95
N GLN A 53 5.32 -2.85 -9.25
CA GLN A 53 5.47 -4.29 -9.10
C GLN A 53 6.26 -4.57 -7.83
N TYR A 54 5.73 -5.42 -6.97
CA TYR A 54 6.35 -5.81 -5.73
C TYR A 54 6.26 -7.33 -5.58
N SER A 55 7.43 -7.96 -5.53
CA SER A 55 7.56 -9.41 -5.72
C SER A 55 6.92 -9.83 -7.06
N ASP A 56 6.05 -10.84 -7.07
CA ASP A 56 5.29 -11.27 -8.26
C ASP A 56 3.92 -10.58 -8.40
N HIS A 57 3.60 -9.62 -7.52
CA HIS A 57 2.29 -8.98 -7.45
C HIS A 57 2.31 -7.55 -7.98
N GLN A 58 1.25 -7.17 -8.69
CA GLN A 58 1.04 -5.78 -9.11
C GLN A 58 0.26 -5.02 -8.03
N VAL A 59 0.88 -4.00 -7.42
CA VAL A 59 0.25 -3.16 -6.41
C VAL A 59 -0.14 -1.82 -7.03
N THR A 60 -1.40 -1.44 -6.89
CA THR A 60 -1.93 -0.12 -7.28
C THR A 60 -2.43 0.62 -6.06
N LEU A 61 -1.96 1.85 -5.86
CA LEU A 61 -2.46 2.77 -4.86
C LEU A 61 -3.26 3.87 -5.55
N THR A 62 -4.39 4.26 -4.96
CA THR A 62 -5.16 5.43 -5.43
C THR A 62 -5.07 6.56 -4.42
N HIS A 63 -5.36 7.78 -4.87
CA HIS A 63 -5.46 8.95 -4.00
C HIS A 63 -6.47 8.79 -2.85
N GLU A 64 -7.45 7.89 -2.99
CA GLU A 64 -8.43 7.57 -1.94
C GLU A 64 -7.85 6.68 -0.83
N GLY A 65 -6.59 6.26 -0.95
CA GLY A 65 -5.95 5.30 -0.04
C GLY A 65 -6.37 3.86 -0.30
N GLN A 66 -6.96 3.56 -1.47
CA GLN A 66 -7.28 2.19 -1.85
C GLN A 66 -6.03 1.49 -2.37
N ILE A 67 -5.85 0.24 -1.95
CA ILE A 67 -4.75 -0.62 -2.38
C ILE A 67 -5.37 -1.75 -3.21
N PHE A 68 -4.91 -1.92 -4.44
CA PHE A 68 -5.26 -3.06 -5.27
C PHE A 68 -4.04 -3.94 -5.44
N VAL A 69 -4.17 -5.24 -5.17
CA VAL A 69 -3.11 -6.23 -5.40
C VAL A 69 -3.61 -7.19 -6.46
N ASP A 70 -2.95 -7.25 -7.61
CA ASP A 70 -3.39 -8.03 -8.78
C ASP A 70 -4.84 -7.71 -9.22
N GLY A 71 -5.27 -6.45 -9.01
CA GLY A 71 -6.64 -6.01 -9.26
C GLY A 71 -7.65 -6.35 -8.14
N VAL A 72 -7.23 -7.01 -7.06
CA VAL A 72 -8.05 -7.27 -5.87
C VAL A 72 -7.97 -6.08 -4.92
N LEU A 73 -9.11 -5.44 -4.65
CA LEU A 73 -9.18 -4.33 -3.70
C LEU A 73 -8.98 -4.81 -2.25
N HIS A 74 -7.91 -4.35 -1.63
CA HIS A 74 -7.64 -4.44 -0.21
C HIS A 74 -7.97 -3.10 0.44
N THR A 75 -9.19 -2.96 0.95
CA THR A 75 -9.54 -1.80 1.77
C THR A 75 -8.88 -1.98 3.14
N THR A 76 -7.87 -1.18 3.45
CA THR A 76 -7.42 -1.07 4.83
C THR A 76 -8.45 -0.23 5.56
N SER A 77 -9.47 -0.89 6.12
CA SER A 77 -10.46 -0.24 6.96
C SER A 77 -9.80 0.16 8.28
N VAL A 78 -9.00 1.22 8.26
CA VAL A 78 -8.68 1.97 9.47
C VAL A 78 -9.94 2.73 9.84
N SER A 79 -10.77 2.09 10.66
CA SER A 79 -11.88 2.74 11.34
C SER A 79 -11.32 3.97 12.05
N THR A 80 -11.63 5.15 11.54
CA THR A 80 -11.44 6.40 12.27
C THR A 80 -12.46 6.37 13.42
N THR A 81 -12.07 5.75 14.53
CA THR A 81 -12.71 6.00 15.82
C THR A 81 -12.33 7.42 16.18
N GLY A 82 -13.27 8.34 15.98
CA GLY A 82 -13.20 9.63 16.64
C GLY A 82 -13.38 9.43 18.15
N GLU A 83 -12.45 9.96 18.94
CA GLU A 83 -12.74 10.76 20.13
C GLU A 83 -11.52 11.61 20.51
#